data_AF-A0A348TX72-F1
#
_entry.id   AF-A0A348TX72-F1
#
_cell.length_a   1.000
_cell.length_b   1.000
_cell.length_c   1.000
_cell.angle_alpha   90.00
_cell.angle_beta   90.00
_cell.angle_gamma   90.00
#
_symmetry.space_group_name_H-M   'P 1'
#
loop_
_entity.id
_entity.type
_entity.pdbx_description
1 polymer ?
#
loop_
_entity_poly.entity_id
_entity_poly.type
_entity_poly.pdbx_seq_one_letter_code
_entity_poly.pdbx_strand_id
1 'polypeptide(L)' 'MHFDAVFFLPVWHEIHSLDKQRMETLEDCIEVDGFLKLAYREKGYNLIEVPRVSVEERVAFIEAHL' A
#
# COMPACT_ATOMS: atom_id res chain seq x y z
N MET A 1 -4.53 -5.34 19.32
CA MET A 1 -5.04 -6.25 18.26
C MET A 1 -3.87 -6.49 17.33
N HIS A 2 -3.47 -7.73 17.12
CA HIS A 2 -2.37 -8.12 16.24
C HIS A 2 -2.99 -8.89 15.06
N PHE A 3 -2.47 -8.65 13.86
CA PHE A 3 -2.88 -9.33 12.64
C PHE A 3 -1.63 -9.99 12.05
N ASP A 4 -1.76 -11.23 11.60
CA ASP A 4 -0.62 -12.00 11.10
C ASP A 4 -0.10 -11.48 9.75
N ALA A 5 -0.98 -10.88 8.94
CA ALA A 5 -0.66 -10.30 7.66
C ALA A 5 -1.39 -8.97 7.42
N VAL A 6 -0.76 -8.09 6.64
CA VAL A 6 -1.30 -6.79 6.22
C VAL A 6 -1.11 -6.63 4.72
N PHE A 7 -2.21 -6.47 3.98
CA PHE A 7 -2.16 -6.08 2.59
C PHE A 7 -1.73 -4.61 2.49
N PHE A 8 -0.62 -4.37 1.80
CA PHE A 8 -0.03 -3.06 1.64
C PHE A 8 -0.18 -2.59 0.19
N LEU A 9 -0.82 -1.45 -0.03
CA LEU A 9 -0.94 -0.86 -1.37
C LEU A 9 0.14 0.20 -1.50
N PRO A 10 1.23 -0.06 -2.24
CA PRO A 10 2.29 0.91 -2.38
C PRO A 10 1.84 2.12 -3.21
N VAL A 11 2.61 3.20 -3.14
CA VAL A 11 2.38 4.36 -4.01
C VAL A 11 2.46 3.97 -5.48
N TRP A 12 1.42 4.33 -6.24
CA TRP A 12 1.34 4.08 -7.67
C TRP A 12 1.49 5.40 -8.43
N HIS A 13 2.70 5.60 -8.98
CA HIS A 13 3.10 6.86 -9.63
C HIS A 13 2.14 7.24 -10.75
N GLU A 14 1.68 6.25 -11.52
CA GLU A 14 0.89 6.47 -12.73
C GLU A 14 -0.61 6.69 -12.46
N ILE A 15 -1.03 6.73 -11.19
CA ILE A 15 -2.34 7.28 -10.78
C ILE A 15 -2.20 8.41 -9.75
N HIS A 16 -0.98 8.89 -9.50
CA HIS A 16 -0.79 10.05 -8.64
C HIS A 16 -1.22 11.30 -9.40
N SER A 17 -2.10 12.07 -8.77
CA SER A 17 -2.49 13.39 -9.21
C SER A 17 -2.88 14.20 -7.97
N LEU A 18 -2.55 15.49 -8.00
CA LEU A 18 -3.04 16.42 -7.00
C LEU A 18 -4.50 16.77 -7.29
N ASP A 19 -5.32 16.74 -6.25
CA ASP A 19 -6.71 17.18 -6.30
C ASP A 19 -7.17 17.75 -4.95
N LYS A 20 -8.47 17.93 -4.75
CA LYS A 20 -9.02 18.47 -3.49
C LYS A 20 -8.87 17.50 -2.29
N GLN A 21 -8.60 16.22 -2.55
CA GLN A 21 -8.48 15.16 -1.57
C GLN A 21 -7.01 14.78 -1.32
N ARG A 22 -6.18 14.77 -2.37
CA ARG A 22 -4.73 14.50 -2.28
C ARG A 22 -3.95 15.77 -2.60
N MET A 23 -3.37 16.38 -1.56
CA MET A 23 -2.53 17.57 -1.68
C MET A 23 -1.03 17.23 -1.60
N GLU A 24 -0.71 15.99 -1.21
CA GLU A 24 0.63 15.46 -1.07
C GLU A 24 1.28 15.23 -2.44
N THR A 25 2.54 15.67 -2.57
CA THR A 25 3.35 15.41 -3.76
C THR A 25 3.64 13.91 -3.90
N LEU A 26 4.13 13.51 -5.08
CA LEU A 26 4.52 12.12 -5.28
C LEU A 26 5.68 11.75 -4.34
N GLU A 27 6.60 12.68 -4.13
CA GLU A 27 7.74 12.56 -3.22
C GLU A 27 7.27 12.38 -1.77
N ASP A 28 6.32 13.19 -1.29
CA ASP A 28 5.73 13.04 0.04
C ASP A 28 5.10 11.65 0.21
N CYS A 29 4.37 11.19 -0.82
CA CYS A 29 3.74 9.87 -0.81
C CYS A 29 4.80 8.76 -0.69
N ILE A 30 5.90 8.83 -1.45
CA ILE A 30 7.00 7.86 -1.41
C ILE A 30 7.70 7.86 -0.05
N GLU A 31 7.90 9.03 0.56
CA GLU A 31 8.50 9.14 1.88
C GLU A 31 7.62 8.46 2.94
N VAL A 32 6.31 8.74 2.93
CA VAL A 32 5.33 8.12 3.83
C VAL A 32 5.26 6.60 3.62
N ASP A 33 5.25 6.13 2.37
CA ASP A 33 5.30 4.68 2.04
C ASP A 33 6.48 3.99 2.74
N GLY A 34 7.66 4.59 2.66
CA GLY A 34 8.87 4.10 3.32
C GLY A 34 8.74 4.02 4.84
N PHE A 35 8.25 5.10 5.48
CA PHE A 35 8.04 5.11 6.93
C PHE A 35 6.99 4.10 7.38
N LEU A 36 5.91 3.93 6.62
CA LEU A 36 4.89 2.92 6.92
C LEU A 36 5.50 1.52 6.85
N LYS A 37 6.18 1.17 5.75
CA LYS A 37 6.82 -0.15 5.61
C LYS A 37 7.78 -0.45 6.76
N LEU A 38 8.60 0.54 7.16
CA LEU A 38 9.50 0.41 8.30
C LEU A 38 8.72 0.15 9.59
N ALA A 39 7.75 0.99 9.93
CA ALA A 39 6.98 0.87 11.17
C ALA A 39 6.21 -0.46 11.28
N TYR A 40 5.65 -0.95 10.18
CA TYR A 40 4.97 -2.26 10.15
C TYR A 40 5.96 -3.42 10.33
N ARG A 41 7.12 -3.38 9.64
CA ARG A 41 8.15 -4.41 9.79
C ARG A 41 8.74 -4.45 11.20
N GLU A 42 9.02 -3.30 11.80
CA GLU A 42 9.52 -3.20 13.18
C GLU A 42 8.51 -3.75 14.21
N LYS A 43 7.22 -3.65 13.91
CA LYS A 43 6.15 -4.23 14.72
C LYS A 43 5.89 -5.72 14.43
N GLY A 44 6.66 -6.34 13.54
CA GLY A 44 6.57 -7.76 13.22
C GLY A 44 5.42 -8.15 12.28
N TYR A 45 4.82 -7.20 11.58
CA TYR A 45 3.76 -7.50 10.61
C TYR A 45 4.35 -8.09 9.31
N ASN A 46 3.70 -9.13 8.78
CA ASN A 46 3.96 -9.60 7.43
C ASN A 46 3.24 -8.71 6.40
N LEU A 47 4.00 -7.90 5.66
CA LEU A 47 3.44 -7.04 4.62
C LEU A 47 3.32 -7.81 3.30
N ILE A 48 2.11 -7.90 2.76
CA ILE A 48 1.82 -8.45 1.44
C ILE A 48 1.58 -7.26 0.51
N GLU A 49 2.56 -6.93 -0.35
CA GLU A 49 2.40 -5.84 -1.31
C GLU A 49 1.40 -6.24 -2.42
N VAL A 50 0.31 -5.47 -2.55
CA VAL A 50 -0.72 -5.69 -3.56
C VAL A 50 -0.27 -5.10 -4.89
N PRO A 51 -0.25 -5.88 -5.99
CA PRO A 51 0.23 -5.41 -7.27
C PRO A 51 -0.71 -4.37 -7.87
N ARG A 52 -0.13 -3.44 -8.65
CA ARG A 52 -0.88 -2.47 -9.45
C ARG A 52 -1.44 -3.13 -10.70
N VAL A 53 -2.53 -3.87 -10.54
CA VAL A 53 -3.27 -4.52 -11.63
C VAL A 53 -4.70 -3.99 -11.68
N SER A 54 -5.53 -4.53 -12.57
CA SER A 54 -6.96 -4.15 -12.63
C SER A 54 -7.64 -4.35 -11.28
N VAL A 55 -8.83 -3.74 -11.10
CA VAL A 55 -9.58 -3.90 -9.85
C VAL A 55 -9.92 -5.38 -9.64
N GLU A 56 -10.35 -6.05 -10.70
CA GLU A 56 -10.73 -7.46 -10.72
C GLU A 56 -9.55 -8.36 -10.33
N GLU A 57 -8.37 -8.12 -10.91
CA GLU A 57 -7.16 -8.89 -10.57
C GLU A 57 -6.66 -8.60 -9.15
N ARG A 58 -6.82 -7.37 -8.64
CA ARG A 58 -6.47 -7.04 -7.24
C ARG A 58 -7.38 -7.75 -6.25
N VAL A 59 -8.69 -7.81 -6.54
CA VAL A 59 -9.64 -8.57 -5.72
C VAL A 59 -9.26 -10.04 -5.74
N ALA A 60 -9.03 -10.63 -6.92
CA ALA A 60 -8.60 -12.02 -7.04
C ALA A 60 -7.28 -12.30 -6.31
N PHE A 61 -6.32 -11.36 -6.37
CA PHE A 61 -5.06 -11.45 -5.63
C PHE A 61 -5.31 -11.49 -4.12
N ILE A 62 -6.12 -10.58 -3.59
CA ILE A 62 -6.42 -10.52 -2.15
C ILE A 62 -7.16 -11.79 -1.71
N GLU A 63 -8.20 -12.21 -2.43
CA GLU A 63 -8.98 -13.42 -2.13
C GLU A 63 -8.10 -14.68 -2.12
N ALA A 64 -7.09 -14.78 -3.00
CA ALA A 64 -6.16 -15.90 -3.04
C ALA A 64 -5.15 -15.92 -1.86
N HIS A 65 -5.05 -14.83 -1.08
CA HIS A 65 -4.14 -14.69 0.07
C HIS A 65 -4.89 -14.65 1.42
N LEU A 66 -6.22 -14.83 1.42
CA LEU A 66 -7.04 -15.04 2.64
C LEU A 66 -6.97 -16.51 3.08
#